data_AF-A0A2N6PJD3-F1
#
_entry.id   AF-A0A2N6PJD3-F1
#
_cell.length_a   1.000
_cell.length_b   1.000
_cell.length_c   1.000
_cell.angle_alpha   90.00
_cell.angle_beta   90.00
_cell.angle_gamma   90.00
#
_symmetry.space_group_name_H-M   'P 1'
#
loop_
_entity.id
_entity.type
_entity.pdbx_description
1 polymer ?
#
loop_
_entity_poly.entity_id
_entity_poly.type
_entity_poly.pdbx_seq_one_letter_code
_entity_poly.pdbx_strand_id
1 'polypeptide(L)' 'MSSFAAAVARPFKAVHWYLKEVMGENAYVHYLEHYERHHGTREGAMCEREFWRELIDEQETNPKARCC' A
#
# COMPACT_ATOMS: atom_id res chain seq x y z
N MET A 1 27.63 -24.94 -3.41
CA MET A 1 26.33 -24.84 -4.13
C MET A 1 25.48 -23.72 -3.49
N SER A 2 25.96 -22.46 -3.50
CA SER A 2 25.30 -21.39 -2.71
C SER A 2 25.23 -20.02 -3.41
N SER A 3 25.88 -19.84 -4.56
CA SER A 3 25.87 -18.55 -5.27
C SER A 3 24.62 -18.31 -6.11
N PHE A 4 23.95 -19.38 -6.55
CA PHE A 4 22.73 -19.29 -7.37
C PHE A 4 21.51 -18.76 -6.58
N ALA A 5 21.39 -19.16 -5.31
CA ALA A 5 20.30 -18.70 -4.44
C ALA A 5 20.39 -17.18 -4.18
N ALA A 6 21.59 -16.65 -3.95
CA ALA A 6 21.81 -15.22 -3.75
C ALA A 6 21.60 -14.40 -5.04
N ALA A 7 21.94 -14.96 -6.20
CA ALA A 7 21.76 -14.30 -7.50
C ALA A 7 20.28 -14.17 -7.91
N VAL A 8 19.44 -15.15 -7.54
CA VAL A 8 17.99 -15.14 -7.83
C VAL A 8 17.17 -14.43 -6.75
N ALA A 9 17.65 -14.39 -5.50
CA ALA A 9 16.94 -13.72 -4.39
C ALA A 9 16.78 -12.20 -4.60
N ARG A 10 17.75 -11.56 -5.26
CA ARG A 10 17.72 -10.11 -5.54
C ARG A 10 16.57 -9.69 -6.48
N PRO A 11 16.44 -10.26 -7.70
CA PRO A 11 15.33 -9.92 -8.59
C PRO A 11 13.98 -10.33 -7.98
N PHE A 12 13.92 -11.43 -7.23
CA PHE A 12 12.68 -11.85 -6.57
C PHE A 12 12.18 -10.82 -5.53
N LYS A 13 13.09 -10.23 -4.75
CA LYS A 13 12.73 -9.18 -3.78
C LYS A 13 12.17 -7.93 -4.48
N ALA A 14 12.72 -7.55 -5.62
CA ALA A 14 12.25 -6.41 -6.41
C ALA A 14 10.86 -6.67 -7.01
N VAL A 15 10.63 -7.86 -7.57
CA VAL A 15 9.32 -8.27 -8.09
C VAL A 15 8.28 -8.34 -6.96
N HIS A 16 8.63 -8.89 -5.80
CA HIS A 16 7.73 -8.93 -4.66
C HIS A 16 7.39 -7.54 -4.12
N TRP A 17 8.38 -6.63 -4.04
CA TRP A 17 8.11 -5.22 -3.71
C TRP A 17 7.18 -4.56 -4.72
N TYR A 18 7.44 -4.76 -6.02
CA TYR A 18 6.60 -4.24 -7.10
C TYR A 18 5.17 -4.80 -7.03
N LEU A 19 5.00 -6.09 -6.77
CA LEU A 19 3.69 -6.69 -6.59
C LEU A 19 2.96 -6.10 -5.36
N LYS A 20 3.64 -5.88 -4.23
CA LYS A 20 3.05 -5.21 -3.07
C LYS A 20 2.61 -3.77 -3.36
N GLU A 21 3.41 -3.06 -4.16
CA GLU A 21 3.09 -1.71 -4.62
C GLU A 21 1.83 -1.72 -5.51
N VAL A 22 1.77 -2.64 -6.47
CA VAL A 22 0.66 -2.77 -7.44
C VAL A 22 -0.62 -3.32 -6.80
N MET A 23 -0.51 -4.26 -5.86
CA MET A 23 -1.64 -4.85 -5.14
C MET A 23 -2.22 -3.91 -4.08
N GLY A 24 -1.60 -2.74 -3.88
CA GLY A 24 -2.08 -1.73 -2.93
C GLY A 24 -1.77 -2.07 -1.47
N GLU A 25 -0.96 -3.08 -1.17
CA GLU A 25 -0.57 -3.41 0.21
C GLU A 25 0.19 -2.25 0.88
N ASN A 26 0.79 -1.36 0.09
CA ASN A 26 1.46 -0.14 0.57
C ASN A 26 0.55 1.09 0.65
N ALA A 27 -0.77 0.96 0.42
CA ALA A 27 -1.71 2.09 0.44
C ALA A 27 -1.66 2.88 1.76
N TYR A 28 -1.50 2.19 2.90
CA TYR A 28 -1.37 2.85 4.20
C TYR A 28 -0.06 3.65 4.33
N VAL A 29 1.05 3.15 3.78
CA VAL A 29 2.33 3.87 3.77
C VAL A 29 2.20 5.14 2.93
N HIS A 30 1.61 5.03 1.74
CA HIS A 30 1.32 6.18 0.88
C HIS A 30 0.40 7.20 1.56
N TYR A 31 -0.60 6.73 2.30
CA TYR A 31 -1.47 7.58 3.13
C TYR A 31 -0.65 8.35 4.17
N LEU A 32 0.23 7.68 4.91
CA LEU A 32 1.07 8.34 5.92
C LEU A 32 2.04 9.35 5.30
N GLU A 33 2.66 9.02 4.17
CA GLU A 33 3.54 9.96 3.44
C GLU A 33 2.78 11.16 2.89
N HIS A 34 1.55 10.96 2.43
CA HIS A 34 0.67 12.05 2.02
C HIS A 34 0.28 12.91 3.23
N TYR A 35 -0.17 12.28 4.31
CA TYR A 35 -0.56 12.95 5.55
C TYR A 35 0.59 13.77 6.12
N GLU A 36 1.79 13.20 6.21
CA GLU A 36 2.99 13.88 6.69
C GLU A 36 3.39 15.06 5.79
N ARG A 37 3.28 14.92 4.46
CA ARG A 37 3.51 16.04 3.53
C ARG A 37 2.51 17.18 3.71
N HIS A 38 1.26 16.87 4.07
CA HIS A 38 0.19 17.87 4.24
C HIS A 38 0.19 18.50 5.63
N HIS A 39 0.48 17.73 6.67
CA HIS A 39 0.36 18.16 8.08
C HIS A 39 1.71 18.40 8.76
N GLY A 40 2.82 18.03 8.14
CA GLY A 40 4.17 18.16 8.71
C GLY A 40 4.49 17.18 9.84
N THR A 41 3.54 16.35 10.24
CA THR A 41 3.67 15.32 11.27
C THR A 41 2.78 14.12 10.94
N ARG A 42 3.06 12.98 11.57
CA ARG A 42 2.19 11.79 11.56
C ARG A 42 1.27 11.73 12.79
N GLU A 43 1.45 12.65 13.74
CA GLU A 43 0.61 12.74 14.93
C GLU A 43 -0.82 13.11 14.53
N GLY A 44 -1.76 12.18 14.74
CA GLY A 44 -3.16 12.33 14.32
C GLY A 44 -3.54 11.63 13.02
N ALA A 45 -2.60 10.94 12.37
CA ALA A 45 -2.93 10.04 11.26
C ALA A 45 -3.78 8.86 11.77
N MET A 46 -4.69 8.37 10.92
CA MET A 46 -5.53 7.21 11.23
C MET A 46 -4.66 5.98 11.50
N CYS A 47 -5.09 5.10 12.41
CA CYS A 47 -4.41 3.82 12.56
C CYS A 47 -4.68 2.94 11.34
N GLU A 48 -3.78 2.01 11.07
CA GLU A 48 -3.84 1.13 9.88
C GLU A 48 -5.20 0.44 9.72
N ARG A 49 -5.76 -0.08 10.82
CA ARG A 49 -7.06 -0.75 10.82
C ARG A 49 -8.21 0.18 10.43
N GLU A 50 -8.18 1.42 10.90
CA GLU A 50 -9.21 2.43 10.59
C GLU A 50 -9.11 2.83 9.12
N PHE A 51 -7.89 3.05 8.62
CA PHE A 51 -7.64 3.33 7.21
C PHE A 51 -8.21 2.24 6.29
N TRP A 52 -7.91 0.96 6.57
CA TRP A 52 -8.43 -0.13 5.76
C TRP A 52 -9.95 -0.26 5.83
N ARG A 53 -10.54 -0.01 7.00
CA ARG A 53 -12.00 -0.02 7.16
C ARG A 53 -12.66 1.04 6.31
N GLU A 54 -12.16 2.28 6.35
CA GLU A 54 -12.69 3.40 5.58
C GLU A 54 -12.48 3.21 4.08
N LEU A 55 -11.31 2.68 3.68
CA LEU A 55 -11.03 2.38 2.28
C LEU A 55 -11.98 1.33 1.68
N ILE A 56 -12.35 0.31 2.46
CA ILE A 56 -13.34 -0.70 2.04
C ILE A 56 -14.74 -0.09 2.01
N ASP A 57 -15.09 0.72 3.02
CA ASP A 57 -16.38 1.41 3.10
C ASP A 57 -16.59 2.39 1.94
N GLU A 58 -15.55 3.12 1.53
CA GLU A 58 -15.57 3.98 0.35
C GLU A 58 -15.74 3.17 -0.94
N GLN A 59 -15.08 2.01 -1.06
CA GLN A 59 -15.23 1.13 -2.22
C GLN A 59 -16.63 0.52 -2.34
N GLU A 60 -17.24 0.12 -1.22
CA GLU A 60 -18.61 -0.40 -1.15
C GLU A 60 -19.66 0.69 -1.42
N THR A 61 -19.48 1.87 -0.81
CA THR A 61 -20.43 2.98 -0.88
C THR A 61 -20.36 3.71 -2.22
N ASN A 62 -19.18 3.77 -2.84
CA ASN A 62 -18.94 4.42 -4.12
C ASN A 62 -18.40 3.42 -5.17
N PRO A 63 -19.27 2.54 -5.70
CA PRO A 63 -18.89 1.69 -6.82
C PRO A 63 -18.75 2.57 -8.06
N LYS A 64 -17.53 3.09 -8.29
CA LYS A 64 -17.16 3.97 -9.42
C LYS A 64 -17.33 3.33 -10.82
N ALA A 65 -18.01 2.20 -10.91
CA ALA A 65 -18.33 1.47 -12.14
C ALA A 65 -19.80 1.01 -12.22
N ARG A 66 -20.76 1.75 -11.66
CA ARG A 66 -22.16 1.60 -12.07
C ARG A 66 -22.44 2.46 -13.30
N CYS A 67 -21.80 2.07 -14.40
CA CYS A 67 -22.15 2.52 -15.74
C CYS A 67 -23.52 1.92 -16.08
N CYS A 68 -24.54 2.78 -16.10
CA CYS A 68 -25.57 2.74 -17.12
C CYS A 68 -24.94 3.09 -18.47
#